data_AF-A0A242K851-F1
#
_entry.id   AF-A0A242K851-F1
#
_cell.length_a   1.000
_cell.length_b   1.000
_cell.length_c   1.000
_cell.angle_alpha   90.00
_cell.angle_beta   90.00
_cell.angle_gamma   90.00
#
_symmetry.space_group_name_H-M   'P 1'
#
loop_
_entity.id
_entity.type
_entity.pdbx_description
1 polymer ?
#
loop_
_entity_poly.entity_id
_entity_poly.type
_entity_poly.pdbx_seq_one_letter_code
_entity_poly.pdbx_strand_id
1 'polypeptide(L)'
;MMKSSKVCVALFVMILSFIIRPVYGESTENTHVSVTDSGASSGSLRINRISYVGFGEKVLRKSADNYYAATDLVLELEDSRAAASPWQLNLKLSPFINEKKEKLQGISYHLGIGKVSAEKATIIGQEYSSDSNTEGEEFSKVLVSEGTEKGIFTYTIKASDIWLYLPPNQPQGTFHSEKTWLLVDSI
;
A
#
# COMPACT_ATOMS: atom_id res chain seq x y z
N MET A 1 10.03 -13.81 -67.62
CA MET A 1 10.32 -14.66 -66.45
C MET A 1 10.19 -13.83 -65.17
N MET A 2 10.02 -14.49 -64.03
CA MET A 2 10.02 -13.96 -62.64
C MET A 2 11.14 -12.94 -62.35
N LYS A 3 11.09 -12.07 -61.32
CA LYS A 3 10.17 -11.95 -60.15
C LYS A 3 10.20 -10.50 -59.60
N SER A 4 9.17 -10.14 -58.83
CA SER A 4 9.16 -8.94 -57.97
C SER A 4 10.12 -9.10 -56.77
N SER A 5 10.68 -8.01 -56.26
CA SER A 5 10.50 -7.64 -54.84
C SER A 5 10.99 -6.23 -54.47
N LYS A 6 10.33 -5.64 -53.47
CA LYS A 6 10.64 -4.34 -52.86
C LYS A 6 11.46 -4.52 -51.58
N VAL A 7 12.25 -3.48 -51.23
CA VAL A 7 12.42 -2.88 -49.88
C VAL A 7 12.66 -3.83 -48.68
N CYS A 8 13.76 -3.64 -47.95
CA CYS A 8 13.72 -3.05 -46.59
C CYS A 8 15.10 -2.72 -46.01
N VAL A 9 15.17 -1.67 -45.20
CA VAL A 9 16.34 -1.34 -44.37
C VAL A 9 16.27 -2.17 -43.10
N ALA A 10 17.33 -2.93 -42.79
CA ALA A 10 17.43 -3.69 -41.54
C ALA A 10 18.09 -2.82 -40.46
N LEU A 11 17.28 -2.27 -39.56
CA LEU A 11 17.76 -1.56 -38.36
C LEU A 11 18.18 -2.59 -37.30
N PHE A 12 19.46 -2.59 -36.93
CA PHE A 12 20.01 -3.57 -35.99
C PHE A 12 19.78 -3.14 -34.54
N VAL A 13 18.64 -3.54 -33.94
CA VAL A 13 18.35 -3.31 -32.52
C VAL A 13 18.83 -4.51 -31.71
N MET A 14 19.92 -4.31 -30.95
CA MET A 14 20.45 -5.32 -30.03
C MET A 14 19.60 -5.34 -28.75
N ILE A 15 18.60 -6.23 -28.69
CA ILE A 15 17.75 -6.38 -27.51
C ILE A 15 18.53 -7.16 -26.43
N LEU A 16 18.85 -6.47 -25.34
CA LEU A 16 19.53 -7.07 -24.19
C LEU A 16 18.55 -7.98 -23.41
N SER A 17 18.69 -9.29 -23.56
CA SER A 17 17.81 -10.28 -22.95
C SER A 17 18.04 -10.44 -21.45
N PHE A 18 17.43 -9.60 -20.62
CA PHE A 18 17.33 -9.86 -19.18
C PHE A 18 16.39 -11.06 -18.93
N ILE A 19 16.97 -12.23 -18.65
CA ILE A 19 16.24 -13.39 -18.14
C ILE A 19 15.91 -13.12 -16.67
N ILE A 20 14.79 -12.45 -16.41
CA ILE A 20 14.23 -12.31 -15.07
C ILE A 20 13.65 -13.68 -14.69
N ARG A 21 14.29 -14.37 -13.73
CA ARG A 21 13.70 -15.54 -13.08
C ARG A 21 12.68 -15.06 -12.06
N PRO A 22 11.39 -15.45 -12.15
CA PRO A 22 10.44 -15.13 -11.09
C PRO A 22 10.85 -15.83 -9.79
N VAL A 23 11.05 -15.04 -8.73
CA VAL A 23 11.14 -15.54 -7.37
C VAL A 23 9.72 -15.57 -6.83
N TYR A 24 9.24 -16.74 -6.43
CA TYR A 24 7.92 -16.89 -5.84
C TYR A 24 7.92 -16.40 -4.38
N GLY A 25 6.94 -15.57 -4.06
CA GLY A 25 6.53 -15.27 -2.68
C GLY A 25 5.01 -15.33 -2.63
N GLU A 26 4.48 -16.20 -1.77
CA GLU A 26 3.03 -16.33 -1.55
C GLU A 26 2.61 -15.36 -0.43
N SER A 27 1.67 -14.46 -0.73
CA SER A 27 1.10 -13.51 0.23
C SER A 27 -0.26 -13.05 -0.28
N THR A 28 -1.35 -13.50 0.33
CA THR A 28 -2.71 -13.08 -0.07
C THR A 28 -2.87 -11.55 0.02
N GLU A 29 -3.33 -10.97 -1.08
CA GLU A 29 -2.80 -9.71 -1.63
C GLU A 29 -3.30 -8.40 -0.99
N ASN A 30 -2.52 -7.31 -0.92
CA ASN A 30 -1.05 -7.16 -1.10
C ASN A 30 -0.51 -5.95 -0.30
N THR A 31 0.82 -5.88 -0.06
CA THR A 31 1.53 -4.70 0.46
C THR A 31 2.92 -4.53 -0.17
N HIS A 32 3.05 -3.61 -1.11
CA HIS A 32 4.35 -3.22 -1.68
C HIS A 32 5.01 -2.18 -0.80
N VAL A 33 6.18 -2.52 -0.23
CA VAL A 33 7.01 -1.59 0.55
C VAL A 33 8.16 -1.09 -0.31
N SER A 34 8.20 0.22 -0.55
CA SER A 34 9.36 0.89 -1.15
C SER A 34 10.15 1.62 -0.07
N VAL A 35 11.45 1.34 0.02
CA VAL A 35 12.40 2.08 0.86
C VAL A 35 13.39 2.79 -0.07
N THR A 36 13.37 4.12 -0.07
CA THR A 36 14.39 4.94 -0.74
C THR A 36 15.48 5.28 0.27
N ASP A 37 16.55 4.49 0.28
CA ASP A 37 17.69 4.71 1.17
C ASP A 37 18.57 5.87 0.66
N SER A 38 18.70 6.94 1.46
CA SER A 38 19.41 8.17 1.12
C SER A 38 20.72 8.33 1.90
N GLY A 39 21.62 7.36 1.71
CA GLY A 39 23.05 7.55 1.99
C GLY A 39 23.56 6.92 3.29
N ALA A 40 24.76 6.32 3.18
CA ALA A 40 25.38 5.51 4.22
C ALA A 40 25.54 6.26 5.56
N SER A 41 24.79 5.80 6.55
CA SER A 41 25.02 6.06 7.97
C SER A 41 24.82 4.76 8.76
N SER A 42 25.33 4.66 10.00
CA SER A 42 25.18 3.40 10.75
C SER A 42 23.75 3.27 11.28
N GLY A 43 23.00 2.33 10.69
CA GLY A 43 21.59 2.09 10.99
C GLY A 43 20.66 2.41 9.81
N SER A 44 19.43 1.92 9.86
CA SER A 44 18.42 2.05 8.81
C SER A 44 17.05 2.44 9.37
N LEU A 45 16.28 3.19 8.59
CA LEU A 45 14.84 3.36 8.75
C LEU A 45 14.13 2.30 7.89
N ARG A 46 13.30 1.45 8.48
CA ARG A 46 12.65 0.33 7.76
C ARG A 46 11.26 -0.04 8.28
N ILE A 47 10.50 -0.71 7.41
CA ILE A 47 9.29 -1.44 7.78
C ILE A 47 9.66 -2.90 8.06
N ASN A 48 9.45 -3.35 9.28
CA ASN A 48 9.66 -4.75 9.67
C ASN A 48 8.45 -5.61 9.31
N ARG A 49 7.23 -5.08 9.51
CA ARG A 49 5.98 -5.82 9.27
C ARG A 49 4.79 -4.90 9.04
N ILE A 50 3.87 -5.34 8.20
CA ILE A 50 2.52 -4.79 8.07
C ILE A 50 1.54 -5.97 8.14
N SER A 51 0.52 -5.90 8.98
CA SER A 51 -0.50 -6.95 9.04
C SER A 51 -1.51 -6.83 7.89
N TYR A 52 -2.07 -7.97 7.50
CA TYR A 52 -3.20 -8.00 6.59
C TYR A 52 -4.45 -7.38 7.23
N VAL A 53 -5.26 -6.72 6.40
CA VAL A 53 -6.56 -6.15 6.74
C VAL A 53 -7.56 -6.63 5.70
N GLY A 54 -8.47 -7.49 6.11
CA GLY A 54 -9.59 -7.96 5.30
C GLY A 54 -10.92 -7.64 5.95
N PHE A 55 -11.95 -7.54 5.12
CA PHE A 55 -13.34 -7.32 5.55
C PHE A 55 -14.11 -8.64 5.76
N GLY A 56 -13.57 -9.77 5.29
CA GLY A 56 -14.23 -11.07 5.33
C GLY A 56 -15.44 -11.15 4.39
N GLU A 57 -16.20 -12.24 4.50
CA GLU A 57 -17.44 -12.39 3.73
C GLU A 57 -18.51 -11.40 4.21
N LYS A 58 -19.06 -10.61 3.29
CA LYS A 58 -20.12 -9.65 3.57
C LYS A 58 -21.31 -9.90 2.64
N VAL A 59 -22.50 -9.99 3.21
CA VAL A 59 -23.76 -10.04 2.43
C VAL A 59 -24.08 -8.62 1.95
N LEU A 60 -23.95 -8.38 0.64
CA LEU A 60 -24.30 -7.09 0.03
C LEU A 60 -25.77 -6.74 0.28
N ARG A 61 -25.99 -5.62 0.98
CA ARG A 61 -27.33 -5.09 1.27
C ARG A 61 -27.88 -4.31 0.07
N LYS A 62 -29.22 -4.15 0.02
CA LYS A 62 -29.90 -3.30 -0.96
C LYS A 62 -29.75 -1.79 -0.67
N SER A 63 -29.23 -1.45 0.50
CA SER A 63 -28.80 -0.11 0.91
C SER A 63 -27.27 -0.05 0.92
N ALA A 64 -26.71 1.15 0.79
CA ALA A 64 -25.30 1.36 1.10
C ALA A 64 -25.02 1.05 2.58
N ASP A 65 -23.80 0.62 2.90
CA ASP A 65 -23.40 0.30 4.27
C ASP A 65 -21.88 0.40 4.47
N ASN A 66 -21.46 0.55 5.73
CA ASN A 66 -20.07 0.54 6.16
C ASN A 66 -19.68 -0.85 6.66
N TYR A 67 -18.71 -1.46 6.00
CA TYR A 67 -18.20 -2.77 6.35
C TYR A 67 -16.88 -2.61 7.10
N TYR A 68 -16.86 -3.00 8.37
CA TYR A 68 -15.68 -2.93 9.23
C TYR A 68 -14.74 -4.12 9.01
N ALA A 69 -13.44 -3.88 9.22
CA ALA A 69 -12.39 -4.90 9.12
C ALA A 69 -12.58 -6.02 10.15
N ALA A 70 -12.05 -7.20 9.83
CA ALA A 70 -12.06 -8.36 10.73
C ALA A 70 -10.90 -8.36 11.74
N THR A 71 -9.83 -7.61 11.46
CA THR A 71 -8.58 -7.59 12.23
C THR A 71 -7.98 -6.19 12.32
N ASP A 72 -7.26 -5.92 13.41
CA ASP A 72 -6.48 -4.69 13.57
C ASP A 72 -5.38 -4.58 12.49
N LEU A 73 -5.09 -3.36 12.05
CA LEU A 73 -3.87 -3.08 11.30
C LEU A 73 -2.73 -2.85 12.28
N VAL A 74 -1.67 -3.63 12.15
CA VAL A 74 -0.45 -3.56 12.98
C VAL A 74 0.73 -3.30 12.05
N LEU A 75 1.36 -2.15 12.24
CA LEU A 75 2.58 -1.73 11.55
C LEU A 75 3.74 -1.86 12.55
N GLU A 76 4.77 -2.61 12.20
CA GLU A 76 6.04 -2.63 12.93
C GLU A 76 7.10 -1.96 12.07
N LEU A 77 7.72 -0.96 12.67
CA LEU A 77 8.67 -0.05 12.04
C LEU A 77 9.90 0.05 12.94
N GLU A 78 11.06 0.32 12.35
CA GLU A 78 12.31 0.45 13.08
C GLU A 78 13.11 1.63 12.57
N ASP A 79 13.56 2.48 13.50
CA ASP A 79 14.53 3.53 13.24
C ASP A 79 15.79 3.26 14.08
N SER A 80 16.82 2.77 13.39
CA SER A 80 18.14 2.48 13.99
C SER A 80 19.22 3.49 13.59
N ARG A 81 18.86 4.56 12.85
CA ARG A 81 19.83 5.51 12.26
C ARG A 81 20.67 6.22 13.34
N ALA A 82 21.91 6.54 13.00
CA ALA A 82 22.84 7.25 13.89
C ALA A 82 22.35 8.66 14.25
N ALA A 83 21.89 9.43 13.26
CA ALA A 83 21.26 10.73 13.45
C ALA A 83 19.76 10.58 13.77
N ALA A 84 19.22 11.52 14.54
CA ALA A 84 17.78 11.74 14.61
C ALA A 84 17.37 12.53 13.35
N SER A 85 16.39 12.03 12.60
CA SER A 85 15.87 12.69 11.37
C SER A 85 14.36 12.43 11.25
N PRO A 86 13.52 13.42 10.95
CA PRO A 86 12.08 13.21 10.78
C PRO A 86 11.78 12.16 9.71
N TRP A 87 10.65 11.49 9.83
CA TRP A 87 10.20 10.52 8.83
C TRP A 87 8.68 10.43 8.76
N GLN A 88 8.18 9.92 7.65
CA GLN A 88 6.76 9.69 7.45
C GLN A 88 6.51 8.35 6.74
N LEU A 89 5.43 7.68 7.12
CA LEU A 89 4.91 6.52 6.43
C LEU A 89 3.65 6.93 5.68
N ASN A 90 3.68 6.74 4.36
CA ASN A 90 2.59 7.06 3.45
C ASN A 90 1.95 5.77 2.91
N LEU A 91 0.67 5.84 2.58
CA LEU A 91 -0.12 4.77 1.96
C LEU A 91 -0.72 5.27 0.64
N LYS A 92 -0.74 4.39 -0.35
CA LYS A 92 -1.56 4.49 -1.55
C LYS A 92 -2.39 3.20 -1.70
N LEU A 93 -3.67 3.35 -2.02
CA LEU A 93 -4.61 2.25 -2.19
C LEU A 93 -4.96 2.11 -3.69
N SER A 94 -4.69 0.95 -4.28
CA SER A 94 -5.14 0.62 -5.64
C SER A 94 -6.64 0.29 -5.65
N PRO A 95 -7.33 0.39 -6.80
CA PRO A 95 -8.75 0.04 -6.87
C PRO A 95 -9.10 -1.37 -6.42
N PHE A 96 -10.30 -1.55 -5.86
CA PHE A 96 -10.84 -2.88 -5.56
C PHE A 96 -11.30 -3.60 -6.83
N ILE A 97 -10.58 -4.65 -7.21
CA ILE A 97 -10.74 -5.40 -8.48
C ILE A 97 -10.89 -6.89 -8.20
N ASN A 98 -11.73 -7.60 -8.99
CA ASN A 98 -11.84 -9.07 -8.94
C ASN A 98 -11.06 -9.77 -10.08
N GLU A 99 -11.01 -11.10 -10.06
CA GLU A 99 -10.32 -11.90 -11.10
C GLU A 99 -10.82 -11.62 -12.54
N LYS A 100 -12.07 -11.19 -12.70
CA LYS A 100 -12.67 -10.82 -13.99
C LYS A 100 -12.35 -9.39 -14.42
N LYS A 101 -11.56 -8.65 -13.64
CA LYS A 101 -11.22 -7.23 -13.80
C LYS A 101 -12.39 -6.27 -13.64
N GLU A 102 -13.46 -6.69 -12.98
CA GLU A 102 -14.54 -5.79 -12.55
C GLU A 102 -14.04 -4.95 -11.37
N LYS A 103 -14.24 -3.63 -11.40
CA LYS A 103 -13.87 -2.68 -10.34
C LYS A 103 -15.11 -2.26 -9.54
N LEU A 104 -15.04 -2.24 -8.21
CA LEU A 104 -16.08 -1.64 -7.35
C LEU A 104 -16.16 -0.12 -7.55
N GLN A 105 -17.38 0.42 -7.63
CA GLN A 105 -17.62 1.83 -7.99
C GLN A 105 -18.21 2.63 -6.84
N GLY A 106 -17.79 3.89 -6.68
CA GLY A 106 -18.32 4.80 -5.65
C GLY A 106 -18.02 4.37 -4.21
N ILE A 107 -17.00 3.53 -4.01
CA ILE A 107 -16.58 3.07 -2.67
C ILE A 107 -15.80 4.16 -1.94
N SER A 108 -15.68 4.01 -0.62
CA SER A 108 -14.74 4.80 0.17
C SER A 108 -14.09 3.91 1.25
N TYR A 109 -12.77 3.90 1.28
CA TYR A 109 -11.97 3.15 2.25
C TYR A 109 -11.36 4.12 3.27
N HIS A 110 -11.31 3.70 4.54
CA HIS A 110 -10.84 4.53 5.64
C HIS A 110 -9.93 3.77 6.62
N LEU A 111 -8.90 4.46 7.14
CA LEU A 111 -8.16 4.11 8.34
C LEU A 111 -8.25 5.29 9.33
N GLY A 112 -8.76 5.04 10.53
CA GLY A 112 -8.70 6.01 11.63
C GLY A 112 -7.30 6.11 12.26
N ILE A 113 -7.18 6.97 13.27
CA ILE A 113 -5.91 7.18 13.98
C ILE A 113 -5.64 6.02 14.95
N GLY A 114 -4.51 5.33 14.75
CA GLY A 114 -4.02 4.27 15.62
C GLY A 114 -3.21 4.76 16.82
N LYS A 115 -2.64 3.82 17.57
CA LYS A 115 -1.80 4.08 18.75
C LYS A 115 -0.43 3.42 18.62
N VAL A 116 0.62 4.11 19.05
CA VAL A 116 1.97 3.54 19.21
C VAL A 116 2.02 2.77 20.53
N SER A 117 2.75 1.64 20.56
CA SER A 117 2.82 0.70 21.70
C SER A 117 3.51 1.24 22.96
N ALA A 118 4.19 2.38 22.84
CA ALA A 118 4.62 3.23 23.95
C ALA A 118 4.16 4.67 23.66
N GLU A 119 4.00 5.51 24.68
CA GLU A 119 3.64 6.93 24.55
C GLU A 119 4.81 7.79 24.01
N LYS A 120 5.27 7.43 22.81
CA LYS A 120 6.22 8.19 21.99
C LYS A 120 5.50 9.39 21.40
N ALA A 121 5.36 10.44 22.20
CA ALA A 121 4.54 11.62 21.91
C ALA A 121 4.88 12.35 20.59
N THR A 122 6.07 12.10 20.02
CA THR A 122 6.55 12.67 18.75
C THR A 122 6.25 11.82 17.52
N ILE A 123 5.60 10.66 17.68
CA ILE A 123 5.09 9.82 16.57
C ILE A 123 3.56 9.98 16.51
N ILE A 124 3.08 10.66 15.49
CA ILE A 124 1.69 11.11 15.35
C ILE A 124 1.01 10.37 14.20
N GLY A 125 -0.05 9.63 14.51
CA GLY A 125 -0.92 8.99 13.52
C GLY A 125 -1.78 10.00 12.76
N GLN A 126 -2.10 9.68 11.51
CA GLN A 126 -2.97 10.47 10.64
C GLN A 126 -4.13 9.61 10.16
N GLU A 127 -5.31 10.21 9.95
CA GLU A 127 -6.40 9.55 9.24
C GLU A 127 -6.06 9.39 7.76
N TYR A 128 -6.48 8.28 7.18
CA TYR A 128 -6.35 8.01 5.74
C TYR A 128 -7.71 7.70 5.17
N SER A 129 -8.06 8.37 4.07
CA SER A 129 -9.21 8.03 3.25
C SER A 129 -8.82 7.96 1.78
N SER A 130 -9.52 7.11 1.05
CA SER A 130 -9.46 7.01 -0.42
C SER A 130 -10.84 6.64 -0.94
N ASP A 131 -11.27 7.30 -2.01
CA ASP A 131 -12.52 7.05 -2.72
C ASP A 131 -12.24 6.55 -4.14
N SER A 132 -13.29 6.14 -4.87
CA SER A 132 -13.14 5.61 -6.22
C SER A 132 -12.51 6.56 -7.26
N ASN A 133 -12.37 7.85 -6.92
CA ASN A 133 -11.74 8.89 -7.75
C ASN A 133 -10.25 9.09 -7.42
N THR A 134 -9.84 8.78 -6.19
CA THR A 134 -8.48 8.98 -5.65
C THR A 134 -7.68 7.67 -5.51
N GLU A 135 -8.35 6.52 -5.63
CA GLU A 135 -7.71 5.20 -5.73
C GLU A 135 -6.60 5.16 -6.80
N GLY A 136 -5.38 4.83 -6.38
CA GLY A 136 -4.23 4.58 -7.23
C GLY A 136 -3.41 5.82 -7.62
N GLU A 137 -3.92 7.03 -7.37
CA GLU A 137 -3.30 8.28 -7.81
C GLU A 137 -2.17 8.74 -6.88
N GLU A 138 -2.46 9.01 -5.60
CA GLU A 138 -1.51 9.66 -4.67
C GLU A 138 -1.18 8.88 -3.39
N PHE A 139 -0.06 9.23 -2.78
CA PHE A 139 0.38 8.74 -1.47
C PHE A 139 -0.02 9.74 -0.37
N SER A 140 -0.85 9.29 0.58
CA SER A 140 -1.25 10.10 1.73
C SER A 140 -0.60 9.61 3.02
N LYS A 141 -0.31 10.52 3.96
CA LYS A 141 0.38 10.20 5.22
C LYS A 141 -0.52 9.36 6.13
N VAL A 142 0.05 8.38 6.81
CA VAL A 142 -0.62 7.55 7.85
C VAL A 142 0.07 7.68 9.21
N LEU A 143 1.39 7.93 9.21
CA LEU A 143 2.19 8.12 10.41
C LEU A 143 3.30 9.12 10.13
N VAL A 144 3.55 10.04 11.06
CA VAL A 144 4.63 11.04 10.98
C VAL A 144 5.42 11.01 12.28
N SER A 145 6.73 11.21 12.20
CA SER A 145 7.64 11.29 13.33
C SER A 145 8.58 12.49 13.19
N GLU A 146 8.80 13.19 14.31
CA GLU A 146 9.82 14.24 14.40
C GLU A 146 11.27 13.68 14.45
N GLY A 147 11.43 12.36 14.45
CA GLY A 147 12.75 11.71 14.35
C GLY A 147 13.55 11.64 15.65
N THR A 148 13.00 12.16 16.75
CA THR A 148 13.61 12.13 18.10
C THR A 148 13.63 10.72 18.71
N GLU A 149 12.68 9.88 18.32
CA GLU A 149 12.44 8.55 18.87
C GLU A 149 13.06 7.44 18.02
N LYS A 150 13.80 6.53 18.66
CA LYS A 150 14.53 5.43 17.99
C LYS A 150 14.10 4.04 18.46
N GLY A 151 14.61 3.01 17.80
CA GLY A 151 14.35 1.60 18.05
C GLY A 151 13.14 1.08 17.28
N ILE A 152 12.58 -0.04 17.73
CA ILE A 152 11.37 -0.64 17.15
C ILE A 152 10.13 0.02 17.77
N PHE A 153 9.11 0.27 16.94
CA PHE A 153 7.82 0.81 17.36
C PHE A 153 6.69 0.09 16.63
N THR A 154 5.60 -0.17 17.36
CA THR A 154 4.40 -0.83 16.84
C THR A 154 3.26 0.17 16.83
N TYR A 155 2.69 0.46 15.66
CA TYR A 155 1.50 1.30 15.50
C TYR A 155 0.30 0.42 15.17
N THR A 156 -0.77 0.53 15.96
CA THR A 156 -1.99 -0.30 15.83
C THR A 156 -3.21 0.57 15.56
N ILE A 157 -3.88 0.36 14.42
CA ILE A 157 -5.21 0.90 14.13
C ILE A 157 -6.23 -0.21 14.41
N LYS A 158 -7.29 0.09 15.18
CA LYS A 158 -8.28 -0.92 15.55
C LYS A 158 -9.20 -1.29 14.39
N ALA A 159 -9.62 -2.55 14.34
CA ALA A 159 -10.56 -3.06 13.34
C ALA A 159 -11.88 -2.25 13.27
N SER A 160 -12.31 -1.68 14.40
CA SER A 160 -13.47 -0.76 14.50
C SER A 160 -13.29 0.55 13.75
N ASP A 161 -12.05 0.97 13.53
CA ASP A 161 -11.69 2.28 12.99
C ASP A 161 -11.27 2.17 11.51
N ILE A 162 -11.33 0.94 10.97
CA ILE A 162 -11.04 0.57 9.59
C ILE A 162 -12.33 0.12 8.92
N TRP A 163 -12.80 0.88 7.93
CA TRP A 163 -14.06 0.58 7.24
C TRP A 163 -13.98 0.80 5.73
N LEU A 164 -14.86 0.08 5.03
CA LEU A 164 -15.10 0.20 3.60
C LEU A 164 -16.59 0.49 3.39
N TYR A 165 -16.91 1.67 2.90
CA TYR A 165 -18.24 2.03 2.42
C TYR A 165 -18.48 1.40 1.06
N LEU A 166 -19.57 0.64 0.92
CA LEU A 166 -20.03 0.10 -0.36
C LEU A 166 -21.43 0.64 -0.69
N PRO A 167 -21.60 1.32 -1.84
CA PRO A 167 -22.92 1.63 -2.40
C PRO A 167 -23.76 0.37 -2.70
N PRO A 168 -25.08 0.48 -2.90
CA PRO A 168 -25.90 -0.64 -3.36
C PRO A 168 -25.54 -1.09 -4.78
N ASN A 169 -25.98 -2.30 -5.15
CA ASN A 169 -25.88 -2.86 -6.51
C ASN A 169 -24.44 -3.09 -7.03
N GLN A 170 -23.45 -3.27 -6.14
CA GLN A 170 -22.11 -3.71 -6.55
C GLN A 170 -22.14 -5.12 -7.17
N PRO A 171 -21.22 -5.42 -8.10
CA PRO A 171 -21.01 -6.79 -8.59
C PRO A 171 -20.68 -7.76 -7.44
N GLN A 172 -21.18 -9.00 -7.54
CA GLN A 172 -20.91 -10.05 -6.57
C GLN A 172 -19.60 -10.77 -6.90
N GLY A 173 -18.77 -11.01 -5.88
CA GLY A 173 -17.52 -11.76 -5.99
C GLY A 173 -16.51 -11.37 -4.92
N THR A 174 -15.32 -11.95 -5.00
CA THR A 174 -14.16 -11.56 -4.17
C THR A 174 -13.41 -10.41 -4.85
N PHE A 175 -13.18 -9.33 -4.12
CA PHE A 175 -12.44 -8.16 -4.62
C PHE A 175 -11.19 -7.93 -3.77
N HIS A 176 -10.08 -7.65 -4.43
CA HIS A 176 -8.79 -7.37 -3.82
C HIS A 176 -8.35 -5.94 -4.15
N SER A 177 -7.64 -5.32 -3.22
CA SER A 177 -7.03 -4.01 -3.38
C SER A 177 -5.63 -4.06 -2.80
N GLU A 178 -4.68 -3.51 -3.54
CA GLU A 178 -3.29 -3.43 -3.16
C GLU A 178 -3.00 -2.15 -2.37
N LYS A 179 -2.19 -2.28 -1.32
CA LYS A 179 -1.77 -1.15 -0.46
C LYS A 179 -0.27 -0.91 -0.66
N THR A 180 0.11 0.09 -1.45
CA THR A 180 1.53 0.49 -1.53
C THR A 180 1.88 1.35 -0.32
N TRP A 181 2.87 0.93 0.45
CA TRP A 181 3.38 1.66 1.60
C TRP A 181 4.77 2.23 1.26
N LEU A 182 4.96 3.51 1.56
CA LEU A 182 6.19 4.25 1.26
C LEU A 182 6.69 4.90 2.54
N LEU A 183 7.82 4.42 3.05
CA LEU A 183 8.51 4.99 4.21
C LEU A 183 9.56 5.99 3.69
N VAL A 184 9.40 7.26 4.07
CA VAL A 184 10.21 8.38 3.56
C VAL A 184 11.00 9.01 4.69
N ASP A 185 12.33 9.05 4.53
CA ASP A 185 13.21 9.92 5.32
C ASP A 185 12.96 11.38 4.92
N SER A 186 12.69 12.23 5.89
CA SER A 186 12.39 13.65 5.64
C SER A 186 13.62 14.48 6.02
N ILE A 187 14.49 14.67 5.02
CA ILE A 187 15.73 15.47 5.06
C ILE A 187 15.41 16.97 5.22
#